data_AF-A0A2D5QPK9-F1
#
_entry.id   AF-A0A2D5QPK9-F1
#
_cell.length_a   1.000
_cell.length_b   1.000
_cell.length_c   1.000
_cell.angle_alpha   90.00
_cell.angle_beta   90.00
_cell.angle_gamma   90.00
#
_symmetry.space_group_name_H-M   'P 1'
#
loop_
_entity.id
_entity.type
_entity.pdbx_description
1 polymer ?
#
loop_
_entity_poly.entity_id
_entity_poly.type
_entity_poly.pdbx_seq_one_letter_code
_entity_poly.pdbx_strand_id
1 'polypeptide(L)'
;MSKKRLSLQSILDEERSEQGGNRRTSASSKAKKEQELDLDQGRDKSDFIRLSITISPEDFERLQDESMRRRRQRETYTFSHLARIALGEWLDKLEGKAKTKKGR
;
A
#
# COMPACT_ATOMS: atom_id res chain seq x y z
N MET A 1 -38.41 9.47 -16.70
CA MET A 1 -39.45 10.11 -15.88
C MET A 1 -38.99 10.19 -14.44
N SER A 2 -39.06 11.41 -13.90
CA SER A 2 -39.31 11.75 -12.51
C SER A 2 -38.42 11.20 -11.39
N LYS A 3 -37.87 12.19 -10.70
CA LYS A 3 -37.11 12.19 -9.46
C LYS A 3 -37.90 11.52 -8.34
N LYS A 4 -37.27 10.59 -7.61
CA LYS A 4 -37.66 10.24 -6.24
C LYS A 4 -36.66 10.87 -5.27
N ARG A 5 -37.24 11.40 -4.19
CA ARG A 5 -36.72 12.35 -3.20
C ARG A 5 -35.51 11.80 -2.45
N LEU A 6 -34.52 12.66 -2.21
CA LEU A 6 -33.34 12.38 -1.40
C LEU A 6 -33.68 12.35 0.10
N SER A 7 -32.98 11.46 0.80
CA SER A 7 -33.12 11.17 2.23
C SER A 7 -32.61 12.34 3.09
N LEU A 8 -33.19 12.53 4.27
CA LEU A 8 -32.77 13.49 5.29
C LEU A 8 -31.29 13.38 5.65
N GLN A 9 -30.68 12.20 5.52
CA GLN A 9 -29.23 12.02 5.73
C GLN A 9 -28.37 12.78 4.72
N SER A 10 -28.78 12.91 3.46
CA SER A 10 -27.94 13.57 2.46
C SER A 10 -27.88 15.08 2.65
N ILE A 11 -28.91 15.67 3.27
CA ILE A 11 -28.96 17.10 3.57
C ILE A 11 -28.04 17.42 4.76
N LEU A 12 -27.93 16.51 5.73
CA LEU A 12 -27.10 16.69 6.94
C LEU A 12 -25.60 16.55 6.64
N ASP A 13 -25.21 15.69 5.70
CA ASP A 13 -23.81 15.53 5.30
C ASP A 13 -23.31 16.73 4.46
N GLU A 14 -24.20 17.42 3.74
CA GLU A 14 -23.86 18.62 2.96
C GLU A 14 -23.69 19.85 3.89
N GLU A 15 -24.51 20.00 4.94
CA GLU A 15 -24.33 21.05 5.96
C GLU A 15 -23.00 20.93 6.74
N ARG A 16 -22.50 19.70 6.96
CA ARG A 16 -21.25 19.47 7.70
C ARG A 16 -20.00 19.81 6.88
N SER A 17 -20.14 19.84 5.56
CA SER A 17 -19.03 20.04 4.62
C SER A 17 -18.81 21.53 4.32
N GLU A 18 -19.82 22.37 4.46
CA GLU A 18 -19.77 23.79 4.07
C GLU A 18 -19.54 24.78 5.24
N GLN A 19 -19.69 24.36 6.50
CA GLN A 19 -19.42 25.20 7.67
C GLN A 19 -18.13 24.80 8.39
N GLY A 20 -17.02 25.51 8.12
CA GLY A 20 -15.90 25.48 9.07
C GLY A 20 -14.55 25.92 8.55
N GLY A 21 -14.44 27.16 8.07
CA GLY A 21 -13.15 27.80 7.89
C GLY A 21 -12.36 27.95 9.21
N ASN A 22 -11.03 27.92 9.07
CA ASN A 22 -10.06 28.75 9.79
C ASN A 22 -9.99 28.64 11.33
N ARG A 23 -9.00 27.90 11.86
CA ARG A 23 -8.32 28.28 13.13
C ARG A 23 -6.81 28.07 13.05
N ARG A 24 -6.12 29.22 12.94
CA ARG A 24 -4.74 29.49 13.36
C ARG A 24 -4.49 28.88 14.76
N THR A 25 -3.26 28.45 15.05
CA THR A 25 -2.39 29.11 16.06
C THR A 25 -1.06 28.37 16.21
N SER A 26 -0.02 29.19 16.14
CA SER A 26 1.36 28.97 16.55
C SER A 26 1.51 28.49 18.00
N ALA A 27 2.47 27.60 18.26
CA ALA A 27 3.60 27.87 19.18
C ALA A 27 4.41 26.59 19.49
N SER A 28 5.73 26.80 19.57
CA SER A 28 6.68 26.10 20.46
C SER A 28 6.93 24.61 20.17
N SER A 29 7.99 24.24 19.46
CA SER A 29 9.41 24.15 19.87
C SER A 29 9.85 22.70 20.07
N LYS A 30 10.95 22.34 19.39
CA LYS A 30 11.81 21.16 19.56
C LYS A 30 11.14 19.83 19.98
N ALA A 31 10.94 18.97 18.98
CA ALA A 31 11.47 17.60 19.03
C ALA A 31 11.54 17.05 17.60
N LYS A 32 12.63 17.33 16.90
CA LYS A 32 13.10 16.44 15.83
C LYS A 32 13.58 15.18 16.54
N LYS A 33 12.66 14.27 16.84
CA LYS A 33 13.02 12.89 17.18
C LYS A 33 13.21 12.20 15.85
N GLU A 34 14.42 12.36 15.30
CA GLU A 34 14.93 11.44 14.29
C GLU A 34 14.77 10.06 14.92
N GLN A 35 13.84 9.26 14.38
CA GLN A 35 13.76 7.85 14.70
C GLN A 35 15.03 7.22 14.15
N GLU A 36 16.06 7.25 14.99
CA GLU A 36 17.16 6.31 14.94
C GLU A 36 16.51 4.92 14.96
N LEU A 37 16.51 4.29 13.78
CA LEU A 37 16.12 2.91 13.62
C LEU A 37 17.19 2.10 14.34
N ASP A 38 16.93 1.82 15.62
CA ASP A 38 17.66 0.87 16.45
C ASP A 38 17.49 -0.52 15.81
N LEU A 39 18.36 -0.81 14.84
CA LEU A 39 18.40 -2.06 14.06
C LEU A 39 19.28 -3.12 14.73
N ASP A 40 19.69 -2.92 15.98
CA ASP A 40 20.63 -3.83 16.63
C ASP A 40 20.23 -4.17 18.06
N GLN A 41 19.22 -5.03 18.19
CA GLN A 41 19.12 -5.89 19.36
C GLN A 41 18.55 -7.24 18.94
N GLY A 42 19.48 -8.16 18.74
CA GLY A 42 19.23 -9.48 18.17
C GLY A 42 18.31 -10.37 18.99
N ARG A 43 17.59 -11.22 18.27
CA ARG A 43 17.49 -12.68 18.44
C ARG A 43 16.58 -13.20 17.31
N ASP A 44 17.10 -14.20 16.60
CA ASP A 44 16.64 -14.72 15.30
C ASP A 44 16.62 -13.67 14.18
N LYS A 45 17.79 -13.47 13.54
CA LYS A 45 17.86 -12.74 12.27
C LYS A 45 17.15 -13.58 11.21
N SER A 46 15.81 -13.54 11.19
CA SER A 46 15.09 -13.81 9.96
C SER A 46 15.75 -12.95 8.88
N ASP A 47 16.11 -13.52 7.73
CA ASP A 47 16.69 -12.82 6.56
C ASP A 47 15.68 -11.85 5.92
N PHE A 48 14.88 -11.20 6.75
CA PHE A 48 13.85 -10.27 6.37
C PHE A 48 14.49 -8.91 6.12
N ILE A 49 14.74 -8.63 4.84
CA ILE A 49 15.22 -7.35 4.39
C ILE A 49 14.02 -6.47 4.05
N ARG A 50 13.93 -5.29 4.68
CA ARG A 50 12.95 -4.26 4.32
C ARG A 50 13.41 -3.55 3.05
N LEU A 51 12.59 -3.59 2.01
CA LEU A 51 12.84 -2.93 0.74
C LEU A 51 11.75 -1.89 0.45
N SER A 52 12.16 -0.72 0.00
CA SER A 52 11.29 0.32 -0.55
C SER A 52 11.46 0.35 -2.05
N ILE A 53 10.35 0.24 -2.79
CA ILE A 53 10.34 0.26 -4.26
C ILE A 53 9.40 1.36 -4.74
N THR A 54 9.80 2.03 -5.81
CA THR A 54 8.94 2.95 -6.55
C THR A 54 8.38 2.24 -7.76
N ILE A 55 7.07 2.28 -7.94
CA ILE A 55 6.37 1.69 -9.09
C ILE A 55 5.54 2.76 -9.79
N SER A 56 5.14 2.50 -11.04
CA SER A 56 4.25 3.38 -11.79
C SER A 56 2.86 3.46 -11.12
N PRO A 57 2.11 4.57 -11.29
CA PRO A 57 0.73 4.66 -10.81
C PRO A 57 -0.16 3.54 -11.35
N GLU A 58 0.01 3.17 -12.62
CA GLU A 58 -0.79 2.15 -13.29
C GLU A 58 -0.54 0.75 -12.70
N ASP A 59 0.72 0.44 -12.38
CA ASP A 59 1.06 -0.82 -11.71
C ASP A 59 0.59 -0.86 -10.26
N PHE A 60 0.56 0.30 -9.59
CA PHE A 60 0.00 0.41 -8.25
C PHE A 60 -1.51 0.15 -8.23
N GLU A 61 -2.26 0.70 -9.19
CA GLU A 61 -3.70 0.43 -9.34
C GLU A 61 -3.97 -1.06 -9.54
N ARG A 62 -3.21 -1.71 -10.44
CA ARG A 62 -3.32 -3.17 -10.65
C ARG A 62 -3.01 -3.97 -9.39
N LEU A 63 -2.00 -3.57 -8.63
CA LEU A 63 -1.63 -4.20 -7.37
C LEU A 63 -2.74 -4.05 -6.32
N GLN A 64 -3.37 -2.87 -6.26
CA GLN A 64 -4.50 -2.58 -5.38
C GLN A 64 -5.72 -3.43 -5.74
N ASP A 65 -6.06 -3.54 -7.02
CA ASP A 65 -7.16 -4.37 -7.49
C ASP A 65 -6.95 -5.85 -7.14
N GLU A 66 -5.73 -6.35 -7.34
CA GLU A 66 -5.37 -7.73 -7.00
C GLU A 66 -5.47 -7.98 -5.48
N SER A 67 -5.00 -7.04 -4.66
CA SER A 67 -5.16 -7.10 -3.20
C SER A 67 -6.64 -7.19 -2.80
N MET A 68 -7.49 -6.34 -3.40
CA MET A 68 -8.92 -6.34 -3.11
C MET A 68 -9.61 -7.62 -3.59
N ARG A 69 -9.22 -8.16 -4.75
CA ARG A 69 -9.73 -9.44 -5.28
C ARG A 69 -9.43 -10.58 -4.31
N ARG A 70 -8.18 -10.71 -3.86
CA ARG A 70 -7.78 -11.75 -2.89
C ARG A 70 -8.44 -11.59 -1.53
N ARG A 71 -8.67 -10.35 -1.07
CA ARG A 71 -9.42 -10.09 0.16
C ARG A 71 -10.83 -10.63 0.09
N ARG A 72 -11.52 -10.47 -1.05
CA ARG A 72 -12.88 -11.03 -1.26
C ARG A 72 -12.86 -12.57 -1.22
N GLN A 73 -11.76 -13.17 -1.67
CA GLN A 73 -11.54 -14.62 -1.69
C GLN A 73 -10.99 -15.19 -0.37
N ARG A 74 -10.79 -14.34 0.66
CA ARG A 74 -10.19 -14.70 1.96
C ARG A 74 -8.76 -15.27 1.84
N GLU A 75 -8.03 -14.85 0.81
CA GLU A 75 -6.63 -15.19 0.62
C GLU A 75 -5.70 -14.14 1.24
N THR A 76 -4.40 -14.43 1.32
CA THR A 76 -3.42 -13.42 1.79
C THR A 76 -3.27 -12.30 0.76
N TYR A 77 -3.55 -11.07 1.18
CA TYR A 77 -3.72 -9.92 0.27
C TYR A 77 -2.77 -8.75 0.52
N THR A 78 -1.80 -8.86 1.43
CA THR A 78 -0.91 -7.72 1.73
C THR A 78 0.01 -7.41 0.55
N PHE A 79 0.33 -6.14 0.33
CA PHE A 79 1.24 -5.74 -0.75
C PHE A 79 2.59 -6.43 -0.65
N SER A 80 3.15 -6.55 0.56
CA SER A 80 4.41 -7.27 0.77
C SER A 80 4.31 -8.77 0.45
N HIS A 81 3.13 -9.38 0.57
CA HIS A 81 2.94 -10.76 0.15
C HIS A 81 2.85 -10.88 -1.37
N LEU A 82 2.04 -10.03 -2.01
CA LEU A 82 1.92 -9.99 -3.47
C LEU A 82 3.27 -9.69 -4.15
N ALA A 83 4.04 -8.74 -3.61
CA ALA A 83 5.37 -8.42 -4.11
C ALA A 83 6.33 -9.61 -4.01
N ARG A 84 6.28 -10.40 -2.92
CA ARG A 84 7.10 -11.62 -2.78
C ARG A 84 6.73 -12.69 -3.81
N ILE A 85 5.43 -12.89 -4.07
CA ILE A 85 4.98 -13.82 -5.12
C ILE A 85 5.49 -13.37 -6.48
N ALA A 86 5.27 -12.11 -6.84
CA ALA A 86 5.69 -11.56 -8.13
C ALA A 86 7.21 -11.65 -8.32
N LEU A 87 7.98 -11.35 -7.27
CA LEU A 87 9.44 -11.46 -7.29
C LEU A 87 9.89 -12.92 -7.48
N GLY A 88 9.30 -13.86 -6.76
CA GLY A 88 9.60 -15.29 -6.92
C GLY A 88 9.34 -15.78 -8.33
N GLU A 89 8.14 -15.52 -8.87
CA GLU A 89 7.79 -15.90 -10.24
C GLU A 89 8.72 -15.27 -11.30
N TRP A 90 9.17 -14.04 -11.07
CA TRP A 90 10.10 -13.37 -11.97
C TRP A 90 11.49 -14.01 -11.92
N LEU A 91 11.99 -14.35 -10.73
CA LEU A 91 13.27 -15.06 -10.55
C LEU A 91 13.22 -16.45 -11.20
N ASP A 92 12.15 -17.22 -10.99
CA ASP A 92 11.96 -18.53 -11.62
C ASP A 92 11.98 -18.44 -13.16
N LYS A 93 11.33 -17.41 -13.72
CA LYS A 93 11.36 -17.13 -15.16
C LYS A 93 12.76 -16.81 -15.66
N LEU A 94 13.59 -16.12 -14.87
CA LEU A 94 14.98 -15.84 -15.23
C LEU A 94 15.83 -17.11 -15.21
N GLU A 95 15.68 -17.96 -14.22
CA GLU A 95 16.43 -19.23 -14.13
C GLU A 95 16.03 -20.20 -15.25
N GLY A 96 14.74 -20.30 -15.57
CA GLY A 96 14.25 -21.09 -16.71
C GLY A 96 14.82 -20.61 -18.06
N LYS A 97 15.00 -19.30 -18.23
CA LYS A 97 15.68 -18.70 -19.39
C LYS A 97 17.20 -18.89 -19.37
N ALA A 98 17.82 -18.98 -18.19
CA ALA A 98 19.25 -19.22 -18.06
C ALA A 98 19.63 -20.66 -18.47
N LYS A 99 18.80 -21.65 -18.13
CA LYS A 99 19.01 -23.07 -18.50
C LYS A 99 18.87 -23.32 -20.00
N THR A 100 18.04 -22.56 -20.71
CA THR A 100 17.85 -22.70 -22.17
C THR A 100 18.96 -22.06 -23.00
N LYS A 101 19.76 -21.13 -22.45
CA LYS A 101 20.88 -20.50 -23.17
C LYS A 101 22.21 -21.27 -23.10
N LYS A 102 22.37 -22.23 -22.19
CA LYS A 102 23.66 -22.92 -21.95
C LYS A 102 23.86 -24.22 -22.76
N GLY A 103 22.97 -24.52 -23.71
CA GLY A 103 23.00 -25.75 -24.51
C GLY A 103 23.02 -25.48 -26.02
N ARG A 104 23.97 -24.67 -26.48
CA ARG A 104 24.33 -24.56 -27.91
C ARG A 104 25.79 -24.91 -28.10
#